data_AF-R7H5W2-F1
#
_entry.id   AF-R7H5W2-F1
#
_cell.length_a   1.000
_cell.length_b   1.000
_cell.length_c   1.000
_cell.angle_alpha   90.00
_cell.angle_beta   90.00
_cell.angle_gamma   90.00
#
_symmetry.space_group_name_H-M   'P 1'
#
loop_
_entity.id
_entity.type
_entity.pdbx_description
1 polymer ?
#
loop_
_entity_poly.entity_id
_entity_poly.type
_entity_poly.pdbx_seq_one_letter_code
_entity_poly.pdbx_strand_id
1 'polypeptide(L)'
;MELDASDEAYVRAADKQAAFFGIALTEPIASDIKPFTAGAHLKFGSHDIEVIETPGHSMGSVVLYIKDERVAFTGDTLFRGSIGRTDFEGGSMLMIIQSLRMFVQFPDDITLLPGHGPKTTMGYELAHNPYLDR
;
A
#
# COMPACT_ATOMS: atom_id res chain seq x y z
N MET A 1 2.50 0.83 0.12
CA MET A 1 3.52 1.70 -0.48
C MET A 1 2.73 2.93 -0.83
N GLU A 2 3.10 4.07 -0.27
CA GLU A 2 2.24 5.24 -0.16
C GLU A 2 2.77 6.33 -1.10
N LEU A 3 2.40 6.25 -2.38
CA LEU A 3 3.08 7.03 -3.44
C LEU A 3 2.16 7.36 -4.63
N ASP A 4 0.84 7.37 -4.47
CA ASP A 4 -0.04 8.08 -5.42
C ASP A 4 -0.04 9.61 -5.14
N ALA A 5 -0.43 10.39 -6.14
CA ALA A 5 -0.43 11.85 -6.13
C ALA A 5 -1.23 12.44 -4.94
N SER A 6 -2.20 11.69 -4.43
CA SER A 6 -3.00 12.08 -3.27
C SER A 6 -2.19 12.29 -2.00
N ASP A 7 -0.99 11.70 -1.89
CA ASP A 7 -0.13 11.83 -0.70
C ASP A 7 0.94 12.93 -0.82
N GLU A 8 1.01 13.64 -1.95
CA GLU A 8 2.04 14.68 -2.17
C GLU A 8 2.00 15.78 -1.10
N ALA A 9 0.79 16.16 -0.66
CA ALA A 9 0.60 17.14 0.39
C ALA A 9 1.16 16.68 1.75
N TYR A 10 1.04 15.38 2.07
CA TYR A 10 1.58 14.81 3.30
C TYR A 10 3.10 14.79 3.31
N VAL A 11 3.70 14.40 2.19
CA VAL A 11 5.17 14.42 2.02
C VAL A 11 5.72 15.83 2.19
N ARG A 12 5.06 16.83 1.59
CA ARG A 12 5.45 18.23 1.70
C ARG A 12 5.26 18.80 3.11
N ALA A 13 4.41 18.18 3.94
CA ALA A 13 4.13 18.56 5.32
C ALA A 13 4.86 17.66 6.35
N ALA A 14 5.88 16.91 5.94
CA ALA A 14 6.59 15.98 6.81
C ALA A 14 7.26 16.65 8.02
N ASP A 15 7.63 17.93 7.91
CA ASP A 15 8.13 18.75 9.02
C ASP A 15 7.08 18.91 10.13
N LYS A 16 5.83 19.17 9.75
CA LYS A 16 4.70 19.29 10.68
C LYS A 16 4.37 17.95 11.32
N GLN A 17 4.42 16.87 10.54
CA GLN A 17 4.19 15.51 11.06
C GLN A 17 5.31 15.11 12.05
N ALA A 18 6.57 15.37 11.72
CA ALA A 18 7.69 15.13 12.62
C ALA A 18 7.54 15.92 13.92
N ALA A 19 7.17 17.21 13.82
CA ALA A 19 6.94 18.07 14.99
C ALA A 19 5.82 17.56 15.90
N PHE A 20 4.75 16.98 15.34
CA PHE A 20 3.68 16.35 16.12
C PHE A 20 4.19 15.21 17.03
N PHE A 21 5.24 14.51 16.59
CA PHE A 21 5.92 13.46 17.38
C PHE A 21 7.15 13.98 18.16
N GLY A 22 7.37 15.31 18.21
CA GLY A 22 8.50 15.92 18.90
C GLY A 22 9.85 15.73 18.20
N ILE A 23 9.85 15.39 16.91
CA ILE A 23 11.04 15.21 16.10
C ILE A 23 11.29 16.50 15.30
N ALA A 24 12.50 17.06 15.45
CA ALA A 24 12.95 18.16 14.60
C ALA A 24 13.68 17.59 13.38
N LEU A 25 13.16 17.87 12.18
CA LEU A 25 13.90 17.57 10.95
C LEU A 25 15.07 18.54 10.82
N THR A 26 16.27 18.01 10.66
CA THR A 26 17.49 18.82 10.46
C THR A 26 17.72 19.20 9.01
N GLU A 27 17.08 18.49 8.08
CA GLU A 27 17.13 18.75 6.64
C GLU A 27 15.73 18.59 6.03
N PRO A 28 15.39 19.38 4.99
CA PRO A 28 14.14 19.21 4.28
C PRO A 28 14.11 17.87 3.56
N ILE A 29 12.96 17.19 3.59
CA ILE A 29 12.76 15.96 2.82
C ILE A 29 12.76 16.33 1.33
N ALA A 30 13.76 15.87 0.59
CA ALA A 30 13.83 16.05 -0.85
C ALA A 30 12.62 15.37 -1.51
N SER A 31 11.75 16.16 -2.14
CA SER A 31 10.49 15.67 -2.72
C SER A 31 10.55 15.60 -4.24
N ASP A 32 11.53 14.88 -4.81
CA ASP A 32 11.43 14.43 -6.21
C ASP A 32 10.57 13.16 -6.27
N ILE A 33 9.39 13.22 -5.67
CA ILE A 33 8.42 12.12 -5.70
C ILE A 33 7.70 12.18 -7.02
N LYS A 34 7.87 11.14 -7.82
CA LYS A 34 7.01 10.88 -8.98
C LYS A 34 5.89 9.96 -8.52
N PRO A 35 4.66 10.48 -8.38
CA PRO A 35 3.56 9.64 -7.96
C PRO A 35 3.28 8.57 -9.00
N PHE A 36 2.82 7.42 -8.53
CA PHE A 36 2.24 6.43 -9.42
C PHE A 36 0.90 6.93 -9.96
N THR A 37 0.52 6.40 -11.12
CA THR A 37 -0.78 6.67 -11.72
C THR A 37 -1.61 5.39 -11.67
N ALA A 38 -2.90 5.49 -11.36
CA ALA A 38 -3.85 4.39 -11.41
C ALA A 38 -3.70 3.53 -12.68
N GLY A 39 -3.55 2.22 -12.52
CA GLY A 39 -3.46 1.28 -13.65
C GLY A 39 -2.20 1.44 -14.50
N ALA A 40 -1.20 2.20 -14.04
CA ALA A 40 0.08 2.29 -14.72
C ALA A 40 0.80 0.94 -14.67
N HIS A 41 1.48 0.62 -15.78
CA HIS A 41 2.44 -0.46 -15.85
C HIS A 41 3.85 0.13 -15.84
N LEU A 42 4.63 -0.20 -14.82
CA LEU A 42 6.02 0.23 -14.68
C LEU A 42 6.93 -0.88 -15.20
N LYS A 43 7.94 -0.51 -15.98
CA LYS A 43 8.98 -1.44 -16.42
C LYS A 43 10.21 -1.30 -15.54
N PHE A 44 10.66 -2.41 -14.97
CA PHE A 44 11.94 -2.52 -14.28
C PHE A 44 12.70 -3.74 -14.78
N GLY A 45 13.72 -3.50 -15.62
CA GLY A 45 14.37 -4.58 -16.36
C GLY A 45 13.37 -5.32 -17.25
N SER A 46 13.26 -6.63 -17.07
CA SER A 46 12.28 -7.48 -17.76
C SER A 46 10.92 -7.57 -17.07
N HIS A 47 10.78 -7.01 -15.87
CA HIS A 47 9.55 -7.14 -15.09
C HIS A 47 8.51 -6.08 -15.50
N ASP A 48 7.26 -6.52 -15.60
CA ASP A 48 6.08 -5.68 -15.70
C ASP A 48 5.42 -5.56 -14.33
N ILE A 49 5.32 -4.34 -13.83
CA ILE A 49 4.76 -4.06 -12.51
C ILE A 49 3.46 -3.29 -12.71
N GLU A 50 2.35 -3.93 -12.39
CA GLU A 50 1.03 -3.30 -12.38
C GLU A 50 0.85 -2.52 -11.07
N VAL A 51 0.47 -1.26 -11.18
CA VAL A 51 0.11 -0.41 -10.03
C VAL A 51 -1.40 -0.49 -9.80
N ILE A 52 -1.78 -0.96 -8.62
CA ILE A 52 -3.18 -1.08 -8.20
C ILE A 52 -3.41 -0.13 -7.03
N GLU A 53 -4.31 0.83 -7.20
CA GLU A 53 -4.67 1.75 -6.13
C GLU A 53 -5.46 1.04 -5.03
N THR A 54 -5.09 1.30 -3.79
CA THR A 54 -5.70 0.67 -2.63
C THR A 54 -5.89 1.65 -1.48
N PRO A 55 -6.63 2.75 -1.70
CA PRO A 55 -6.78 3.80 -0.70
C PRO A 55 -7.45 3.26 0.57
N GLY A 56 -7.05 3.81 1.71
CA GLY A 56 -7.70 3.57 3.00
C GLY A 56 -6.73 3.56 4.17
N HIS A 57 -5.50 3.07 4.01
CA HIS A 57 -4.45 3.36 4.99
C HIS A 57 -4.03 4.84 4.88
N SER A 58 -3.65 5.25 3.67
CA SER A 58 -3.63 6.62 3.20
C SER A 58 -4.50 6.75 1.93
N MET A 59 -4.66 7.96 1.42
CA MET A 59 -5.32 8.16 0.13
C MET A 59 -4.44 7.71 -1.03
N GLY A 60 -3.11 7.83 -0.90
CA GLY A 60 -2.15 7.45 -1.92
C GLY A 60 -1.61 6.01 -1.82
N SER A 61 -2.24 5.16 -1.02
CA SER A 61 -1.87 3.74 -0.89
C SER A 61 -2.00 2.99 -2.21
N VAL A 62 -0.96 2.27 -2.59
CA VAL A 62 -0.94 1.37 -3.76
C VAL A 62 -0.31 0.02 -3.44
N VAL A 63 -0.70 -0.98 -4.24
CA VAL A 63 -0.08 -2.30 -4.36
C VAL A 63 0.63 -2.42 -5.69
N LEU A 64 1.84 -2.97 -5.65
CA LEU A 64 2.60 -3.32 -6.85
C LEU A 64 2.50 -4.81 -7.10
N TYR A 65 1.93 -5.18 -8.24
CA TYR A 65 1.74 -6.57 -8.61
C TYR A 65 2.62 -6.96 -9.79
N ILE A 66 3.42 -8.01 -9.62
CA ILE A 66 4.29 -8.57 -10.65
C ILE A 66 3.75 -9.95 -11.01
N LYS A 67 2.88 -9.98 -12.02
CA LYS A 67 2.12 -11.18 -12.40
C LYS A 67 3.00 -12.37 -12.74
N ASP A 68 4.07 -12.15 -13.50
CA ASP A 68 4.96 -13.22 -13.96
C ASP A 68 5.73 -13.88 -12.80
N GLU A 69 6.00 -13.12 -11.74
CA GLU A 69 6.69 -13.61 -10.53
C GLU A 69 5.72 -14.12 -9.46
N ARG A 70 4.40 -13.90 -9.63
CA ARG A 70 3.36 -14.22 -8.64
C ARG A 70 3.63 -13.55 -7.29
N VAL A 71 4.07 -12.29 -7.32
CA VAL A 71 4.40 -11.50 -6.13
C VAL A 71 3.61 -10.19 -6.14
N ALA A 72 3.07 -9.80 -4.98
CA ALA A 72 2.51 -8.47 -4.77
C ALA A 72 3.14 -7.80 -3.54
N PHE A 73 3.61 -6.56 -3.70
CA PHE A 73 4.03 -5.70 -2.59
C PHE A 73 2.79 -4.94 -2.09
N THR A 74 2.26 -5.35 -0.95
CA THR A 74 0.96 -4.88 -0.47
C THR A 74 1.02 -3.60 0.35
N GLY A 75 2.22 -3.16 0.74
CA GLY A 75 2.36 -1.98 1.58
C GLY A 75 1.61 -2.14 2.88
N ASP A 76 0.95 -1.05 3.29
CA ASP A 76 0.13 -1.01 4.50
C ASP A 76 -1.35 -1.30 4.24
N THR A 77 -1.69 -1.81 3.06
CA THR A 77 -3.06 -2.23 2.74
C THR A 77 -3.40 -3.57 3.39
N LEU A 78 -2.51 -4.56 3.23
CA LEU A 78 -2.75 -5.94 3.69
C LEU A 78 -1.48 -6.51 4.34
N PHE A 79 -1.64 -7.00 5.57
CA PHE A 79 -0.62 -7.69 6.35
C PHE A 79 -1.04 -9.14 6.62
N ARG A 80 -0.13 -9.92 7.21
CA ARG A 80 -0.45 -11.29 7.61
C ARG A 80 -1.48 -11.31 8.75
N GLY A 81 -2.73 -11.65 8.42
CA GLY A 81 -3.85 -11.73 9.37
C GLY A 81 -4.38 -10.37 9.86
N SER A 82 -3.98 -9.26 9.24
CA SER A 82 -4.43 -7.92 9.60
C SER A 82 -4.32 -6.94 8.43
N ILE A 83 -4.60 -5.66 8.67
CA ILE A 83 -4.54 -4.55 7.69
C ILE A 83 -3.82 -3.35 8.33
N GLY A 84 -3.44 -2.35 7.53
CA GLY A 84 -2.94 -1.08 8.06
C GLY A 84 -4.01 -0.32 8.83
N ARG A 85 -3.55 0.56 9.73
CA ARG A 85 -4.43 1.48 10.46
C ARG A 85 -5.02 2.52 9.52
N THR A 86 -6.16 3.11 9.88
CA THR A 86 -6.87 4.07 9.02
C THR A 86 -7.36 5.32 9.78
N ASP A 87 -6.81 5.57 10.96
CA ASP A 87 -7.29 6.60 11.90
C ASP A 87 -6.51 7.92 11.81
N PHE A 88 -5.50 7.99 10.95
CA PHE A 88 -4.82 9.24 10.61
C PHE A 88 -5.54 10.01 9.50
N GLU A 89 -5.15 11.27 9.30
CA GLU A 89 -5.68 12.11 8.23
C GLU A 89 -5.48 11.42 6.86
N GLY A 90 -6.55 11.34 6.07
CA GLY A 90 -6.57 10.60 4.81
C GLY A 90 -6.83 9.09 4.93
N GLY A 91 -6.86 8.52 6.14
CA GLY A 91 -7.24 7.13 6.38
C GLY A 91 -8.76 6.91 6.34
N SER A 92 -9.19 5.74 5.88
CA SER A 92 -10.58 5.30 5.83
C SER A 92 -10.74 3.78 5.90
N MET A 93 -11.38 3.28 6.97
CA MET A 93 -11.77 1.87 7.12
C MET A 93 -12.69 1.39 5.98
N LEU A 94 -13.57 2.25 5.49
CA LEU A 94 -14.49 1.87 4.41
C LEU A 94 -13.74 1.65 3.10
N MET A 95 -12.77 2.52 2.81
CA MET A 95 -11.98 2.44 1.58
C MET A 95 -11.03 1.26 1.61
N ILE A 96 -10.32 1.01 2.73
CA ILE A 96 -9.37 -0.12 2.80
C ILE A 96 -10.11 -1.46 2.58
N ILE A 97 -11.31 -1.62 3.16
CA ILE A 97 -12.15 -2.81 2.93
C ILE A 97 -12.59 -2.90 1.47
N GLN A 98 -12.94 -1.78 0.84
CA GLN A 98 -13.28 -1.76 -0.58
C GLN A 98 -12.08 -2.15 -1.47
N SER A 99 -10.87 -1.69 -1.13
CA SER A 99 -9.65 -2.06 -1.82
C SER A 99 -9.32 -3.55 -1.66
N LEU A 100 -9.48 -4.10 -0.46
CA LEU A 100 -9.25 -5.53 -0.18
C LEU A 100 -10.19 -6.44 -0.98
N ARG A 101 -11.41 -5.99 -1.29
CA ARG A 101 -12.32 -6.75 -2.18
C ARG A 101 -11.78 -6.94 -3.58
N MET A 102 -10.87 -6.09 -4.05
CA MET A 102 -10.23 -6.29 -5.36
C MET A 102 -9.25 -7.48 -5.34
N PHE A 103 -8.71 -7.82 -4.16
CA PHE A 103 -7.69 -8.86 -4.02
C PHE A 103 -8.28 -10.26 -4.14
N VAL A 104 -9.60 -10.43 -4.00
CA VAL A 104 -10.24 -11.75 -4.22
C VAL A 104 -10.06 -12.28 -5.65
N GLN A 105 -9.69 -11.40 -6.59
CA GLN A 105 -9.36 -11.73 -7.98
C GLN A 105 -7.94 -12.32 -8.13
N PHE A 106 -7.09 -12.19 -7.12
CA PHE A 106 -5.73 -12.69 -7.17
C PHE A 106 -5.69 -14.22 -6.98
N PRO A 107 -4.86 -14.93 -7.77
CA PRO A 107 -4.53 -16.31 -7.50
C PRO A 107 -4.08 -16.57 -6.05
N ASP A 108 -4.61 -17.62 -5.44
CA ASP A 108 -4.37 -18.00 -4.05
C ASP A 108 -2.87 -18.24 -3.72
N ASP A 109 -2.06 -18.60 -4.71
CA ASP A 109 -0.63 -18.90 -4.55
C ASP A 109 0.30 -17.68 -4.76
N ILE A 110 -0.26 -16.47 -4.94
CA ILE A 110 0.55 -15.25 -4.95
C ILE A 110 1.17 -15.03 -3.58
N THR A 111 2.46 -14.71 -3.58
CA THR A 111 3.20 -14.27 -2.39
C THR A 111 2.93 -12.79 -2.14
N LEU A 112 2.50 -12.47 -0.93
CA LEU A 112 2.26 -11.10 -0.48
C LEU A 112 3.43 -10.64 0.39
N LEU A 113 4.02 -9.50 0.00
CA LEU A 113 5.12 -8.83 0.69
C LEU A 113 4.62 -7.53 1.33
N PRO A 114 4.21 -7.55 2.60
CA PRO A 114 3.67 -6.38 3.28
C PRO A 114 4.74 -5.33 3.60
N GLY A 115 4.31 -4.09 3.85
CA GLY A 115 5.17 -3.03 4.37
C GLY A 115 5.72 -3.35 5.77
N HIS A 116 4.96 -4.13 6.55
CA HIS A 116 5.32 -4.55 7.89
C HIS A 116 4.97 -6.01 8.18
N GLY A 117 5.75 -6.63 9.06
CA GLY A 117 5.53 -8.01 9.49
C GLY A 117 6.00 -9.06 8.48
N PRO A 118 5.64 -10.33 8.68
CA PRO A 118 6.10 -11.43 7.83
C PRO A 118 5.35 -11.49 6.51
N LYS A 119 6.01 -12.02 5.47
CA LYS A 119 5.36 -12.38 4.20
C LYS A 119 4.25 -13.42 4.41
N THR A 120 3.28 -13.43 3.50
CA THR A 120 2.13 -14.35 3.51
C THR A 120 1.73 -14.73 2.07
N THR A 121 0.61 -15.42 1.89
CA THR A 121 0.05 -15.73 0.57
C THR A 121 -1.42 -15.32 0.49
N MET A 122 -1.91 -15.02 -0.71
CA MET A 122 -3.30 -14.64 -0.90
C MET A 122 -4.27 -15.71 -0.36
N GLY A 123 -3.98 -16.99 -0.59
CA GLY A 123 -4.78 -18.11 -0.10
C GLY A 123 -4.77 -18.24 1.43
N TYR A 124 -3.64 -17.95 2.09
CA TYR A 124 -3.63 -17.90 3.56
C TYR A 124 -4.49 -16.74 4.06
N GLU A 125 -4.38 -15.55 3.45
CA GLU A 125 -5.15 -14.38 3.87
C GLU A 125 -6.64 -14.56 3.61
N LEU A 126 -7.07 -15.12 2.47
CA LEU A 126 -8.48 -15.45 2.22
C LEU A 126 -9.06 -16.43 3.24
N ALA A 127 -8.24 -17.35 3.77
CA ALA A 127 -8.70 -18.37 4.70
C ALA A 127 -8.71 -17.92 6.18
N HIS A 128 -7.89 -16.94 6.55
CA HIS A 128 -7.63 -16.61 7.96
C HIS A 128 -7.73 -15.14 8.32
N ASN A 129 -7.66 -14.23 7.34
CA ASN A 129 -7.68 -12.80 7.62
C ASN A 129 -9.13 -12.32 7.82
N PRO A 130 -9.49 -11.78 8.99
CA PRO A 130 -10.87 -11.39 9.28
C PRO A 130 -11.36 -10.19 8.46
N TYR A 131 -10.48 -9.51 7.73
CA TYR A 131 -10.81 -8.38 6.87
C TYR A 131 -11.04 -8.77 5.41
N LEU A 132 -10.80 -10.03 5.05
CA LEU A 132 -11.09 -10.59 3.74
C LEU A 132 -12.28 -11.54 3.86
N ASP A 133 -13.26 -11.35 2.98
CA ASP A 133 -14.39 -12.25 2.80
C ASP A 133 -14.52 -12.54 1.30
N ARG A 134 -14.88 -13.77 0.94
CA ARG A 134 -14.96 -14.22 -0.46
C ARG A 134 -16.40 -14.37 -0.91
#